data_AF-A0A6L8BFH0-F1
#
_entry.id   AF-A0A6L8BFH0-F1
#
_cell.length_a   1.000
_cell.length_b   1.000
_cell.length_c   1.000
_cell.angle_alpha   90.00
_cell.angle_beta   90.00
_cell.angle_gamma   90.00
#
_symmetry.space_group_name_H-M   'P 1'
#
loop_
_entity.id
_entity.type
_entity.pdbx_description
1 polymer ?
#
loop_
_entity_poly.entity_id
_entity_poly.type
_entity_poly.pdbx_seq_one_letter_code
_entity_poly.pdbx_strand_id
1 'polypeptide(L)'
;MSVSNRVVAIETSEGDFRIKDIGLADFGRREIDLAEQEMPGLMAVREEYGASKPLAGARITGSLHMTIQTAVLIETLEALGAEVRWASCNIFSTQDHAAAAIAANGTPVFAVKGETLEEYWEYVDRIFAWPDADGPNVILDDGGDATLFVHLGYQAEEDRSVLDKTPESEEEAVVLAAVRRSVERDPERFHRMVPEILGVSEETTTGVHRLYQMLERGELLFPAINVNDSVTKSKFDNLYGCRHSLVDGIMRATDVMLAGKVAVVAGYGDVGKGCC
;
A
#
# COMPACT_ATOMS: atom_id res chain seq x y z
N MET A 1 23.52 19.82 -23.23
CA MET A 1 22.06 19.90 -23.47
C MET A 1 21.43 18.72 -22.75
N SER A 2 20.94 18.97 -21.54
CA SER A 2 20.29 17.95 -20.71
C SER A 2 18.85 17.80 -21.19
N VAL A 3 18.49 16.61 -21.66
CA VAL A 3 17.09 16.28 -21.99
C VAL A 3 16.42 15.95 -20.66
N SER A 4 15.73 16.95 -20.11
CA SER A 4 14.86 16.78 -18.96
C SER A 4 13.66 15.94 -19.38
N ASN A 5 13.70 14.64 -19.07
CA ASN A 5 12.51 13.80 -19.03
C ASN A 5 11.71 14.19 -17.78
N ARG A 6 11.02 15.34 -17.83
CA ARG A 6 9.93 15.62 -16.90
C ARG A 6 8.79 14.69 -17.29
N VAL A 7 8.45 13.76 -16.41
CA VAL A 7 7.15 13.10 -16.44
C VAL A 7 6.12 14.21 -16.28
N VAL A 8 5.51 14.61 -17.38
CA VAL A 8 4.36 15.52 -17.34
C VAL A 8 3.21 14.67 -16.84
N ALA A 9 2.75 14.97 -15.62
CA ALA A 9 1.47 14.52 -15.14
C ALA A 9 0.39 14.99 -16.12
N ILE A 10 -0.05 14.11 -17.01
CA ILE A 10 -1.24 14.37 -17.79
C ILE A 10 -2.40 14.24 -16.80
N GLU A 11 -3.01 15.35 -16.41
CA GLU A 11 -4.41 15.33 -15.95
C GLU A 11 -5.25 15.00 -17.18
N THR A 12 -5.40 13.71 -17.48
CA THR A 12 -6.39 13.28 -18.46
C THR A 12 -7.75 13.40 -17.80
N SER A 13 -8.71 13.93 -18.54
CA SER A 13 -10.13 13.91 -18.21
C SER A 13 -10.73 12.48 -18.25
N GLU A 14 -9.97 11.45 -17.85
CA GLU A 14 -10.29 10.03 -17.97
C GLU A 14 -9.94 9.32 -16.65
N GLY A 15 -10.95 9.10 -15.79
CA GLY A 15 -10.90 8.19 -14.63
C GLY A 15 -10.35 8.76 -13.30
N ASP A 16 -10.85 8.22 -12.18
CA ASP A 16 -10.38 8.52 -10.82
C ASP A 16 -9.17 7.63 -10.46
N PHE A 17 -8.08 7.77 -11.19
CA PHE A 17 -6.85 7.02 -10.98
C PHE A 17 -5.61 7.82 -11.41
N ARG A 18 -4.44 7.40 -10.93
CA ARG A 18 -3.14 7.94 -11.30
C ARG A 18 -2.13 6.80 -11.49
N ILE A 19 -1.92 6.44 -12.74
CA ILE A 19 -1.03 5.36 -13.16
C ILE A 19 -0.10 5.84 -14.29
N LYS A 20 0.89 5.03 -14.66
CA LYS A 20 1.85 5.40 -15.69
C LYS A 20 1.28 5.39 -17.11
N ASP A 21 0.58 4.32 -17.48
CA ASP A 21 0.09 4.11 -18.84
C ASP A 21 -1.04 3.06 -18.83
N ILE A 22 -2.28 3.50 -19.10
CA ILE A 22 -3.45 2.63 -19.17
C ILE A 22 -3.36 1.60 -20.31
N GLY A 23 -2.56 1.88 -21.35
CA GLY A 23 -2.32 0.97 -22.47
C GLY A 23 -1.61 -0.33 -22.08
N LEU A 24 -1.07 -0.42 -20.85
CA LEU A 24 -0.46 -1.63 -20.30
C LEU A 24 -1.48 -2.64 -19.74
N ALA A 25 -2.77 -2.29 -19.68
CA ALA A 25 -3.81 -3.10 -19.05
C ALA A 25 -3.90 -4.53 -19.62
N ASP A 26 -3.82 -4.71 -20.94
CA ASP A 26 -3.87 -6.04 -21.57
C ASP A 26 -2.68 -6.93 -21.21
N PHE A 27 -1.52 -6.34 -20.94
CA PHE A 27 -0.36 -7.10 -20.47
C PHE A 27 -0.53 -7.46 -18.99
N GLY A 28 -0.95 -6.49 -18.16
CA GLY A 28 -1.25 -6.74 -16.75
C GLY A 28 -2.32 -7.82 -16.56
N ARG A 29 -3.40 -7.79 -17.34
CA ARG A 29 -4.45 -8.82 -17.31
C ARG A 29 -3.88 -10.22 -17.55
N ARG A 30 -3.03 -10.39 -18.56
CA ARG A 30 -2.40 -11.68 -18.85
C ARG A 30 -1.52 -12.18 -17.72
N GLU A 31 -0.80 -11.29 -17.03
CA GLU A 31 -0.01 -11.69 -15.86
C GLU A 31 -0.86 -11.97 -14.63
N ILE A 32 -1.97 -11.25 -14.44
CA ILE A 32 -2.98 -11.55 -13.41
C ILE A 32 -3.55 -12.96 -13.63
N ASP A 33 -3.98 -13.29 -14.85
CA ASP A 33 -4.55 -14.61 -15.18
C ASP A 33 -3.55 -15.75 -14.88
N LEU A 34 -2.26 -15.52 -15.11
CA LEU A 34 -1.19 -16.46 -14.75
C LEU A 34 -0.99 -16.54 -13.24
N ALA A 35 -0.98 -15.40 -12.54
CA ALA A 35 -0.80 -15.34 -11.10
C ALA A 35 -1.95 -16.01 -10.34
N GLU A 36 -3.18 -15.96 -10.84
CA GLU A 36 -4.32 -16.68 -10.24
C GLU A 36 -4.08 -18.19 -10.13
N GLN A 37 -3.35 -18.79 -11.09
CA GLN A 37 -2.97 -20.21 -11.02
C GLN A 37 -1.98 -20.52 -9.89
N GLU A 38 -1.18 -19.53 -9.49
CA GLU A 38 -0.16 -19.65 -8.44
C GLU A 38 -0.63 -19.07 -7.10
N MET A 39 -1.87 -18.56 -7.01
CA MET A 39 -2.47 -17.99 -5.79
C MET A 39 -3.71 -18.77 -5.33
N PRO A 40 -3.59 -20.10 -5.09
CA PRO A 40 -4.74 -20.95 -4.79
C PRO A 40 -5.48 -20.55 -3.50
N GLY A 41 -4.79 -19.91 -2.54
CA GLY A 41 -5.43 -19.41 -1.32
C GLY A 41 -6.48 -18.34 -1.60
N LEU A 42 -6.15 -17.35 -2.45
CA LEU A 42 -7.12 -16.31 -2.84
C LEU A 42 -8.23 -16.90 -3.72
N MET A 43 -7.89 -17.81 -4.62
CA MET A 43 -8.90 -18.45 -5.48
C MET A 43 -9.89 -19.29 -4.69
N ALA A 44 -9.42 -20.03 -3.69
CA ALA A 44 -10.29 -20.79 -2.77
C ALA A 44 -11.20 -19.85 -1.97
N VAL A 45 -10.70 -18.71 -1.50
CA VAL A 45 -11.51 -17.70 -0.80
C VAL A 45 -12.59 -17.11 -1.72
N ARG A 46 -12.26 -16.81 -2.99
CA ARG A 46 -13.26 -16.38 -3.98
C ARG A 46 -14.34 -17.44 -4.20
N GLU A 47 -13.96 -18.71 -4.32
CA GLU A 47 -14.90 -19.82 -4.49
C GLU A 47 -15.81 -20.00 -3.26
N GLU A 48 -15.24 -19.97 -2.06
CA GLU A 48 -15.96 -20.21 -0.81
C GLU A 48 -16.92 -19.07 -0.45
N TYR A 49 -16.48 -17.82 -0.61
CA TYR A 49 -17.21 -16.65 -0.09
C TYR A 49 -17.73 -15.69 -1.16
N GLY A 50 -17.39 -15.88 -2.44
CA GLY A 50 -17.82 -14.99 -3.52
C GLY A 50 -19.34 -14.91 -3.67
N ALA A 51 -20.08 -15.99 -3.36
CA ALA A 51 -21.53 -16.01 -3.42
C ALA A 51 -22.21 -15.28 -2.24
N SER A 52 -21.60 -15.34 -1.04
CA SER A 52 -22.16 -14.72 0.16
C SER A 52 -21.82 -13.24 0.29
N LYS A 53 -20.83 -12.75 -0.49
CA LYS A 53 -20.38 -11.35 -0.54
C LYS A 53 -20.16 -10.77 0.87
N PRO A 54 -19.30 -11.38 1.71
CA PRO A 54 -19.16 -10.98 3.11
C PRO A 54 -18.60 -9.56 3.29
N LEU A 55 -17.95 -9.01 2.26
CA LEU A 55 -17.42 -7.64 2.26
C LEU A 55 -18.38 -6.63 1.61
N ALA A 56 -19.63 -7.00 1.34
CA ALA A 56 -20.63 -6.07 0.82
C ALA A 56 -20.78 -4.85 1.74
N GLY A 57 -20.57 -3.64 1.18
CA GLY A 57 -20.59 -2.38 1.92
C GLY A 57 -19.24 -1.99 2.56
N ALA A 58 -18.21 -2.82 2.43
CA ALA A 58 -16.85 -2.44 2.80
C ALA A 58 -16.28 -1.48 1.75
N ARG A 59 -15.77 -0.34 2.22
CA ARG A 59 -14.97 0.64 1.48
C ARG A 59 -13.54 0.51 1.97
N ILE A 60 -12.74 -0.25 1.23
CA ILE A 60 -11.38 -0.64 1.63
C ILE A 60 -10.37 0.30 1.00
N THR A 61 -9.68 1.07 1.85
CA THR A 61 -8.49 1.82 1.43
C THR A 61 -7.26 0.95 1.62
N GLY A 62 -6.57 0.62 0.53
CA GLY A 62 -5.36 -0.18 0.54
C GLY A 62 -4.10 0.66 0.32
N SER A 63 -3.08 0.42 1.15
CA SER A 63 -1.72 0.96 1.02
C SER A 63 -0.74 -0.18 1.07
N LEU A 64 -0.44 -0.76 -0.09
CA LEU A 64 0.39 -1.95 -0.25
C LEU A 64 1.00 -1.93 -1.65
N HIS A 65 2.23 -2.42 -1.80
CA HIS A 65 2.92 -2.58 -3.08
C HIS A 65 1.96 -2.92 -4.24
N MET A 66 1.86 -2.05 -5.26
CA MET A 66 0.94 -2.26 -6.38
C MET A 66 1.54 -3.21 -7.42
N THR A 67 1.47 -4.52 -7.14
CA THR A 67 2.02 -5.61 -7.97
C THR A 67 0.92 -6.46 -8.60
N ILE A 68 1.29 -7.43 -9.45
CA ILE A 68 0.38 -8.45 -9.97
C ILE A 68 -0.24 -9.28 -8.84
N GLN A 69 0.51 -9.62 -7.80
CA GLN A 69 -0.01 -10.38 -6.66
C GLN A 69 -1.07 -9.57 -5.91
N THR A 70 -0.80 -8.27 -5.72
CA THR A 70 -1.76 -7.34 -5.12
C THR A 70 -2.97 -7.11 -5.99
N ALA A 71 -2.82 -7.11 -7.31
CA ALA A 71 -3.95 -7.05 -8.23
C ALA A 71 -4.92 -8.24 -8.03
N VAL A 72 -4.40 -9.46 -7.84
CA VAL A 72 -5.23 -10.64 -7.50
C VAL A 72 -5.90 -10.47 -6.13
N LEU A 73 -5.21 -9.86 -5.14
CA LEU A 73 -5.80 -9.53 -3.85
C LEU A 73 -6.96 -8.53 -3.99
N ILE A 74 -6.76 -7.42 -4.70
CA ILE A 74 -7.78 -6.39 -4.95
C ILE A 74 -9.03 -7.01 -5.58
N GLU A 75 -8.86 -7.76 -6.67
CA GLU A 75 -9.98 -8.43 -7.35
C GLU A 75 -10.63 -9.51 -6.48
N THR A 76 -9.90 -10.07 -5.50
CA THR A 76 -10.50 -10.97 -4.50
C THR A 76 -11.41 -10.19 -3.57
N LEU A 77 -10.97 -9.05 -3.04
CA LEU A 77 -11.80 -8.20 -2.18
C LEU A 77 -13.09 -7.76 -2.89
N GLU A 78 -12.99 -7.35 -4.15
CA GLU A 78 -14.13 -6.99 -5.00
C GLU A 78 -15.03 -8.19 -5.29
N ALA A 79 -14.44 -9.36 -5.57
CA ALA A 79 -15.20 -10.61 -5.72
C ALA A 79 -15.94 -11.01 -4.43
N LEU A 80 -15.48 -10.56 -3.26
CA LEU A 80 -16.16 -10.72 -1.98
C LEU A 80 -17.14 -9.57 -1.65
N GLY A 81 -17.29 -8.57 -2.53
CA GLY A 81 -18.28 -7.51 -2.44
C GLY A 81 -17.78 -6.15 -1.95
N ALA A 82 -16.47 -5.99 -1.73
CA ALA A 82 -15.90 -4.71 -1.33
C ALA A 82 -15.83 -3.71 -2.50
N GLU A 83 -15.88 -2.43 -2.17
CA GLU A 83 -15.35 -1.36 -3.02
C GLU A 83 -13.91 -1.06 -2.55
N VAL A 84 -13.01 -0.77 -3.47
CA VAL A 84 -11.57 -0.66 -3.17
C VAL A 84 -10.97 0.62 -3.78
N ARG A 85 -10.08 1.28 -3.04
CA ARG A 85 -9.18 2.35 -3.54
C ARG A 85 -7.75 2.02 -3.11
N TRP A 86 -6.77 2.20 -3.99
CA TRP A 86 -5.42 1.67 -3.75
C TRP A 86 -4.28 2.65 -4.04
N ALA A 87 -3.25 2.61 -3.20
CA ALA A 87 -1.94 3.20 -3.47
C ALA A 87 -0.84 2.20 -3.10
N SER A 88 0.34 2.40 -3.68
CA SER A 88 1.54 1.67 -3.28
C SER A 88 1.98 2.12 -1.88
N CYS A 89 2.67 1.26 -1.13
CA CYS A 89 3.40 1.62 0.10
C CYS A 89 4.91 1.87 -0.15
N ASN A 90 5.35 1.87 -1.42
CA ASN A 90 6.74 2.17 -1.77
C ASN A 90 6.89 2.71 -3.19
N ILE A 91 7.72 3.74 -3.32
CA ILE A 91 7.94 4.51 -4.55
C ILE A 91 8.48 3.71 -5.75
N PHE A 92 9.10 2.54 -5.54
CA PHE A 92 9.69 1.75 -6.61
C PHE A 92 9.04 0.37 -6.82
N SER A 93 8.10 0.01 -5.96
CA SER A 93 7.53 -1.35 -5.93
C SER A 93 6.44 -1.59 -6.96
N THR A 94 5.79 -0.53 -7.44
CA THR A 94 4.70 -0.63 -8.41
C THR A 94 5.13 -1.36 -9.68
N GLN A 95 4.29 -2.29 -10.12
CA GLN A 95 4.33 -2.87 -11.46
C GLN A 95 3.30 -2.14 -12.31
N ASP A 96 3.75 -1.23 -13.18
CA ASP A 96 2.87 -0.30 -13.90
C ASP A 96 1.77 -0.99 -14.72
N HIS A 97 2.03 -2.20 -15.23
CA HIS A 97 1.05 -2.99 -15.98
C HIS A 97 -0.01 -3.61 -15.06
N ALA A 98 0.32 -3.98 -13.82
CA ALA A 98 -0.64 -4.40 -12.82
C ALA A 98 -1.57 -3.25 -12.42
N ALA A 99 -0.99 -2.07 -12.14
CA ALA A 99 -1.75 -0.86 -11.85
C ALA A 99 -2.71 -0.49 -12.99
N ALA A 100 -2.25 -0.60 -14.24
CA ALA A 100 -3.08 -0.36 -15.42
C ALA A 100 -4.24 -1.36 -15.56
N ALA A 101 -3.99 -2.65 -15.31
CA ALA A 101 -5.04 -3.67 -15.39
C ALA A 101 -6.14 -3.48 -14.34
N ILE A 102 -5.79 -3.07 -13.12
CA ILE A 102 -6.75 -2.76 -12.07
C ILE A 102 -7.51 -1.46 -12.36
N ALA A 103 -6.81 -0.40 -12.76
CA ALA A 103 -7.47 0.85 -13.15
C ALA A 103 -8.44 0.68 -14.34
N ALA A 104 -8.08 -0.16 -15.33
CA ALA A 104 -8.94 -0.47 -16.47
C ALA A 104 -10.24 -1.21 -16.09
N ASN A 105 -10.25 -1.91 -14.95
CA ASN A 105 -11.46 -2.53 -14.39
C ASN A 105 -12.33 -1.54 -13.59
N GLY A 106 -11.90 -0.29 -13.46
CA GLY A 106 -12.65 0.77 -12.78
C GLY A 106 -12.26 1.01 -11.33
N THR A 107 -11.33 0.24 -10.76
CA THR A 107 -10.83 0.43 -9.40
C THR A 107 -9.86 1.61 -9.34
N PRO A 108 -10.09 2.61 -8.47
CA PRO A 108 -9.16 3.74 -8.28
C PRO A 108 -7.78 3.29 -7.79
N VAL A 109 -6.74 3.52 -8.60
CA VAL A 109 -5.34 3.20 -8.28
C VAL A 109 -4.47 4.43 -8.43
N PHE A 110 -3.71 4.78 -7.39
CA PHE A 110 -2.76 5.88 -7.36
C PHE A 110 -1.37 5.32 -7.06
N ALA A 111 -0.68 4.87 -8.11
CA ALA A 111 0.62 4.21 -7.96
C ALA A 111 1.39 4.25 -9.28
N VAL A 112 2.63 4.74 -9.24
CA VAL A 112 3.53 4.78 -10.40
C VAL A 112 4.92 4.32 -9.98
N LYS A 113 5.56 3.46 -10.78
CA LYS A 113 6.94 3.07 -10.49
C LYS A 113 7.89 4.26 -10.66
N GLY A 114 8.56 4.63 -9.59
CA GLY A 114 9.50 5.75 -9.54
C GLY A 114 8.84 7.10 -9.26
N GLU A 115 7.72 7.10 -8.55
CA GLU A 115 7.09 8.32 -8.02
C GLU A 115 8.03 9.08 -7.07
N THR A 116 7.84 10.40 -6.94
CA THR A 116 8.53 11.19 -5.92
C THR A 116 7.89 10.97 -4.54
N LEU A 117 8.57 11.37 -3.46
CA LEU A 117 7.99 11.31 -2.12
C LEU A 117 6.72 12.17 -2.02
N GLU A 118 6.67 13.31 -2.71
CA GLU A 118 5.49 14.18 -2.74
C GLU A 118 4.32 13.52 -3.46
N GLU A 119 4.57 12.87 -4.60
CA GLU A 119 3.56 12.09 -5.32
C GLU A 119 3.06 10.93 -4.46
N TYR A 120 3.95 10.19 -3.80
CA TYR A 120 3.60 9.10 -2.89
C TYR A 120 2.60 9.55 -1.81
N TRP A 121 2.93 10.60 -1.06
CA TRP A 121 2.03 11.09 0.00
C TRP A 121 0.78 11.80 -0.54
N GLU A 122 0.81 12.34 -1.77
CA GLU A 122 -0.41 12.74 -2.46
C GLU A 122 -1.29 11.53 -2.79
N TYR A 123 -0.71 10.41 -3.23
CA TYR A 123 -1.47 9.19 -3.54
C TYR A 123 -2.08 8.58 -2.29
N VAL A 124 -1.34 8.54 -1.18
CA VAL A 124 -1.88 8.17 0.14
C VAL A 124 -3.05 9.09 0.52
N ASP A 125 -2.95 10.40 0.29
CA ASP A 125 -4.06 11.33 0.54
C ASP A 125 -5.30 11.02 -0.33
N ARG A 126 -5.10 10.66 -1.61
CA ARG A 126 -6.16 10.38 -2.59
C ARG A 126 -6.95 9.10 -2.32
N ILE A 127 -6.31 8.05 -1.78
CA ILE A 127 -7.00 6.78 -1.50
C ILE A 127 -8.01 6.88 -0.35
N PHE A 128 -7.94 7.94 0.46
CA PHE A 128 -8.94 8.27 1.48
C PHE A 128 -10.09 9.14 0.97
N ALA A 129 -10.02 9.67 -0.26
CA ALA A 129 -11.07 10.51 -0.84
C ALA A 129 -12.16 9.65 -1.48
N TRP A 130 -13.06 9.11 -0.66
CA TRP A 130 -14.20 8.31 -1.12
C TRP A 130 -15.35 9.22 -1.58
N PRO A 131 -15.89 9.04 -2.80
CA PRO A 131 -17.09 9.76 -3.22
C PRO A 131 -18.27 9.45 -2.29
N ASP A 132 -19.04 10.48 -1.94
CA ASP A 132 -20.27 10.36 -1.15
C ASP A 132 -20.12 9.72 0.26
N ALA A 133 -18.88 9.68 0.79
CA ALA A 133 -18.58 9.20 2.14
C ALA A 133 -17.48 10.03 2.80
N ASP A 134 -17.42 10.05 4.13
CA ASP A 134 -16.34 10.72 4.88
C ASP A 134 -15.01 9.95 4.87
N GLY A 135 -14.98 8.78 4.22
CA GLY A 135 -13.78 7.98 3.99
C GLY A 135 -14.03 6.47 3.94
N PRO A 136 -12.95 5.65 4.08
CA PRO A 136 -13.08 4.20 4.14
C PRO A 136 -13.73 3.76 5.45
N ASN A 137 -14.21 2.52 5.48
CA ASN A 137 -14.55 1.85 6.73
C ASN A 137 -13.60 0.70 7.08
N VAL A 138 -12.64 0.36 6.21
CA VAL A 138 -11.57 -0.61 6.47
C VAL A 138 -10.27 -0.10 5.83
N ILE A 139 -9.16 -0.28 6.54
CA ILE A 139 -7.82 -0.04 6.00
C ILE A 139 -7.08 -1.37 5.84
N LEU A 140 -6.41 -1.56 4.71
CA LEU A 140 -5.47 -2.64 4.48
C LEU A 140 -4.09 -2.03 4.26
N ASP A 141 -3.16 -2.24 5.20
CA ASP A 141 -1.91 -1.51 5.30
C ASP A 141 -0.69 -2.45 5.28
N ASP A 142 0.39 -1.96 4.67
CA ASP A 142 1.71 -2.56 4.62
C ASP A 142 2.73 -1.47 4.93
N GLY A 143 3.29 -1.53 6.14
CA GLY A 143 4.25 -0.57 6.65
C GLY A 143 3.64 0.48 7.59
N GLY A 144 2.31 0.63 7.57
CA GLY A 144 1.56 1.47 8.49
C GLY A 144 1.46 2.93 8.05
N ASP A 145 1.70 3.26 6.78
CA ASP A 145 1.72 4.64 6.29
C ASP A 145 0.32 5.23 6.10
N ALA A 146 -0.65 4.42 5.65
CA ALA A 146 -2.05 4.86 5.59
C ALA A 146 -2.59 5.11 7.01
N THR A 147 -2.27 4.22 7.94
CA THR A 147 -2.61 4.36 9.35
C THR A 147 -1.96 5.59 9.97
N LEU A 148 -0.66 5.81 9.70
CA LEU A 148 0.08 7.00 10.15
C LEU A 148 -0.57 8.28 9.64
N PHE A 149 -0.94 8.33 8.36
CA PHE A 149 -1.57 9.50 7.75
C PHE A 149 -2.87 9.88 8.46
N VAL A 150 -3.73 8.90 8.75
CA VAL A 150 -5.00 9.12 9.46
C VAL A 150 -4.76 9.56 10.90
N HIS A 151 -3.87 8.89 11.64
CA HIS A 151 -3.61 9.22 13.04
C HIS A 151 -2.97 10.60 13.20
N LEU A 152 -1.98 10.92 12.35
CA LEU A 152 -1.32 12.22 12.37
C LEU A 152 -2.26 13.34 11.92
N GLY A 153 -3.13 13.07 10.94
CA GLY A 153 -4.18 13.99 10.50
C GLY A 153 -5.19 14.29 11.60
N TYR A 154 -5.68 13.26 12.30
CA TYR A 154 -6.59 13.40 13.43
C TYR A 154 -5.96 14.23 14.55
N GLN A 155 -4.72 13.92 14.94
CA GLN A 155 -3.96 14.69 15.93
C GLN A 155 -3.75 16.15 15.50
N ALA A 156 -3.49 16.40 14.21
CA ALA A 156 -3.28 17.73 13.69
C ALA A 156 -4.57 18.59 13.64
N GLU A 157 -5.73 17.96 13.55
CA GLU A 157 -7.02 18.64 13.69
C GLU A 157 -7.28 19.07 15.15
N GLU A 158 -6.78 18.30 16.14
CA GLU A 158 -6.86 18.67 17.57
C GLU A 158 -5.78 19.70 17.97
N ASP A 159 -4.54 19.51 17.53
CA ASP A 159 -3.40 20.37 17.79
C ASP A 159 -2.47 20.45 16.56
N ARG A 160 -2.55 21.56 15.84
CA ARG A 160 -1.73 21.78 14.64
C ARG A 160 -0.23 21.77 14.90
N SER A 161 0.21 22.00 16.14
CA SER A 161 1.63 22.06 16.48
C SER A 161 2.36 20.72 16.29
N VAL A 162 1.64 19.60 16.26
CA VAL A 162 2.21 18.28 15.94
C VAL A 162 2.87 18.24 14.55
N LEU A 163 2.44 19.13 13.64
CA LEU A 163 3.00 19.26 12.29
C LEU A 163 4.22 20.19 12.21
N ASP A 164 4.50 20.95 13.27
CA ASP A 164 5.56 21.96 13.32
C ASP A 164 6.89 21.43 13.87
N LYS A 165 6.96 20.12 14.15
CA LYS A 165 8.21 19.46 14.55
C LYS A 165 9.27 19.57 13.45
N THR A 166 10.52 19.69 13.85
CA THR A 166 11.65 19.59 12.93
C THR A 166 11.74 18.15 12.42
N PRO A 167 11.61 17.91 11.10
CA PRO A 167 11.68 16.57 10.55
C PRO A 167 13.11 16.00 10.66
N GLU A 168 13.20 14.71 10.98
CA GLU A 168 14.44 13.95 11.09
C GLU A 168 14.85 13.31 9.75
N SER A 169 13.94 13.26 8.78
CA SER A 169 14.19 12.75 7.42
C SER A 169 13.47 13.57 6.34
N GLU A 170 13.90 13.39 5.09
CA GLU A 170 13.23 13.99 3.93
C GLU A 170 11.78 13.51 3.81
N GLU A 171 11.55 12.21 3.97
CA GLU A 171 10.22 11.60 3.96
C GLU A 171 9.32 12.16 5.08
N GLU A 172 9.87 12.36 6.28
CA GLU A 172 9.12 12.96 7.38
C GLU A 172 8.71 14.41 7.07
N ALA A 173 9.58 15.19 6.43
CA ALA A 173 9.24 16.54 5.99
C ALA A 173 8.07 16.51 4.99
N VAL A 174 8.06 15.54 4.08
CA VAL A 174 7.02 15.41 3.05
C VAL A 174 5.69 14.95 3.64
N VAL A 175 5.67 13.96 4.54
CA VAL A 175 4.41 13.51 5.19
C VAL A 175 3.79 14.62 6.03
N LEU A 176 4.59 15.37 6.82
CA LEU A 176 4.08 16.50 7.60
C LEU A 176 3.48 17.57 6.69
N ALA A 177 4.12 17.85 5.56
CA ALA A 177 3.58 18.77 4.57
C ALA A 177 2.30 18.24 3.90
N ALA A 178 2.22 16.94 3.61
CA ALA A 178 1.03 16.32 3.03
C ALA A 178 -0.16 16.34 3.98
N VAL A 179 0.03 15.98 5.25
CA VAL A 179 -1.01 16.06 6.28
C VAL A 179 -1.45 17.51 6.50
N ARG A 180 -0.50 18.46 6.55
CA ARG A 180 -0.82 19.90 6.63
C ARG A 180 -1.75 20.33 5.49
N ARG A 181 -1.42 19.99 4.25
CA ARG A 181 -2.26 20.30 3.08
C ARG A 181 -3.65 19.65 3.16
N SER A 182 -3.73 18.41 3.65
CA SER A 182 -5.00 17.70 3.84
C SER A 182 -5.91 18.42 4.85
N VAL A 183 -5.37 18.73 6.04
CA VAL A 183 -6.11 19.41 7.12
C VAL A 183 -6.47 20.86 6.74
N GLU A 184 -5.61 21.56 6.00
CA GLU A 184 -5.94 22.90 5.49
C GLU A 184 -7.07 22.87 4.46
N ARG A 185 -7.14 21.81 3.65
CA ARG A 185 -8.18 21.62 2.63
C ARG A 185 -9.54 21.30 3.24
N ASP A 186 -9.56 20.47 4.29
CA ASP A 186 -10.76 20.14 5.06
C ASP A 186 -10.39 19.93 6.54
N PRO A 187 -10.63 20.93 7.42
CA PRO A 187 -10.20 20.90 8.82
C PRO A 187 -10.92 19.91 9.73
N GLU A 188 -11.99 19.25 9.26
CA GLU A 188 -12.75 18.26 10.05
C GLU A 188 -12.72 16.87 9.38
N ARG A 189 -11.89 16.69 8.35
CA ARG A 189 -11.85 15.48 7.54
C ARG A 189 -11.58 14.24 8.37
N PHE A 190 -10.55 14.25 9.20
CA PHE A 190 -10.11 13.08 9.95
C PHE A 190 -11.04 12.79 11.13
N HIS A 191 -11.56 13.83 11.81
CA HIS A 191 -12.61 13.67 12.83
C HIS A 191 -13.89 13.04 12.29
N ARG A 192 -14.29 13.31 11.04
CA ARG A 192 -15.44 12.64 10.40
C ARG A 192 -15.09 11.23 9.90
N MET A 193 -13.88 11.03 9.40
CA MET A 193 -13.42 9.75 8.86
C MET A 193 -13.19 8.67 9.91
N VAL A 194 -12.52 9.00 11.02
CA VAL A 194 -12.07 8.02 12.03
C VAL A 194 -13.22 7.20 12.63
N PRO A 195 -14.39 7.79 12.98
CA PRO A 195 -15.53 7.02 13.48
C PRO A 195 -16.09 5.98 12.50
N GLU A 196 -15.88 6.16 11.20
CA GLU A 196 -16.35 5.23 10.16
C GLU A 196 -15.41 4.02 9.99
N ILE A 197 -14.16 4.11 10.46
CA ILE A 197 -13.15 3.05 10.31
C ILE A 197 -13.39 1.95 11.35
N LEU A 198 -13.81 0.78 10.86
CA LEU A 198 -14.03 -0.42 11.67
C LEU A 198 -12.72 -1.07 12.13
N GLY A 199 -11.64 -0.88 11.37
CA GLY A 199 -10.31 -1.32 11.75
C GLY A 199 -9.32 -1.37 10.59
N VAL A 200 -8.09 -1.76 10.93
CA VAL A 200 -6.98 -1.96 10.00
C VAL A 200 -6.44 -3.38 10.08
N SER A 201 -6.04 -3.94 8.93
CA SER A 201 -5.15 -5.11 8.88
C SER A 201 -3.77 -4.68 8.43
N GLU A 202 -2.74 -5.01 9.20
CA GLU A 202 -1.35 -4.64 8.90
C GLU A 202 -0.48 -5.89 8.64
N GLU A 203 0.19 -5.88 7.50
CA GLU A 203 0.94 -7.03 7.00
C GLU A 203 2.38 -7.13 7.52
N THR A 204 3.04 -6.03 7.89
CA THR A 204 4.50 -6.03 8.11
C THR A 204 4.92 -5.88 9.55
N THR A 205 6.13 -6.34 9.83
CA THR A 205 6.76 -6.20 11.14
C THR A 205 6.88 -4.72 11.54
N THR A 206 7.22 -3.83 10.61
CA THR A 206 7.38 -2.39 10.86
C THR A 206 6.05 -1.73 11.22
N GLY A 207 5.01 -1.95 10.41
CA GLY A 207 3.69 -1.38 10.68
C GLY A 207 3.08 -1.94 11.97
N VAL A 208 3.24 -3.25 12.23
CA VAL A 208 2.80 -3.87 13.49
C VAL A 208 3.48 -3.23 14.71
N HIS A 209 4.78 -2.95 14.64
CA HIS A 209 5.46 -2.23 15.72
C HIS A 209 4.89 -0.82 15.94
N ARG A 210 4.57 -0.08 14.88
CA ARG A 210 3.90 1.22 14.98
C ARG A 210 2.54 1.11 15.66
N LEU A 211 1.74 0.09 15.30
CA LEU A 211 0.44 -0.18 15.92
C LEU A 211 0.56 -0.50 17.42
N TYR A 212 1.52 -1.33 17.83
CA TYR A 212 1.77 -1.60 19.24
C TYR A 212 2.20 -0.36 20.01
N GLN A 213 3.07 0.47 19.42
CA GLN A 213 3.48 1.73 20.04
C GLN A 213 2.30 2.68 20.25
N MET A 214 1.40 2.80 19.27
CA MET A 214 0.17 3.59 19.41
C MET A 214 -0.75 2.99 20.48
N LEU A 215 -0.91 1.66 20.52
CA LEU A 215 -1.72 0.98 21.52
C LEU A 215 -1.19 1.20 22.94
N GLU A 216 0.12 1.06 23.16
CA GLU A 216 0.78 1.27 24.44
C GLU A 216 0.64 2.72 24.95
N ARG A 217 0.60 3.69 24.04
CA ARG A 217 0.36 5.10 24.35
C ARG A 217 -1.13 5.47 24.49
N GLY A 218 -2.05 4.55 24.17
CA GLY A 218 -3.49 4.83 24.15
C GLY A 218 -3.93 5.74 22.99
N GLU A 219 -3.14 5.79 21.92
CA GLU A 219 -3.35 6.65 20.74
C GLU A 219 -3.97 5.90 19.56
N LEU A 220 -4.08 4.56 19.62
CA LEU A 220 -4.65 3.77 18.54
C LEU A 220 -6.16 4.05 18.40
N LEU A 221 -6.56 4.67 17.29
CA LEU A 221 -7.92 5.21 17.10
C LEU A 221 -8.97 4.14 16.76
N PHE A 222 -8.56 3.01 16.18
CA PHE A 222 -9.45 1.94 15.74
C PHE A 222 -8.78 0.56 15.91
N PRO A 223 -9.56 -0.54 15.97
CA PRO A 223 -9.01 -1.90 16.10
C PRO A 223 -8.01 -2.24 15.00
N ALA A 224 -6.99 -3.02 15.35
CA ALA A 224 -5.96 -3.48 14.41
C ALA A 224 -5.77 -5.00 14.47
N ILE A 225 -5.62 -5.62 13.30
CA ILE A 225 -5.25 -7.03 13.15
C ILE A 225 -3.81 -7.10 12.66
N ASN A 226 -2.96 -7.74 13.45
CA ASN A 226 -1.59 -8.09 13.09
C ASN A 226 -1.62 -9.33 12.18
N VAL A 227 -1.49 -9.12 10.87
CA VAL A 227 -1.43 -10.19 9.87
C VAL A 227 -0.01 -10.76 9.77
N ASN A 228 1.01 -9.92 9.99
CA ASN A 228 2.43 -10.30 9.95
C ASN A 228 2.73 -11.56 10.77
N ASP A 229 2.23 -11.59 12.01
CA ASP A 229 2.55 -12.64 12.99
C ASP A 229 1.69 -13.89 12.84
N SER A 230 0.81 -13.94 11.84
CA SER A 230 0.24 -15.22 11.43
C SER A 230 1.37 -16.15 10.98
N VAL A 231 1.28 -17.43 11.38
CA VAL A 231 2.33 -18.42 11.10
C VAL A 231 2.52 -18.59 9.59
N THR A 232 1.43 -18.56 8.84
CA THR A 232 1.41 -18.67 7.38
C THR A 232 1.97 -17.44 6.66
N LYS A 233 2.09 -16.28 7.33
CA LYS A 233 2.74 -15.09 6.79
C LYS A 233 4.21 -15.06 7.19
N SER A 234 4.50 -14.82 8.46
CA SER A 234 5.88 -14.68 8.97
C SER A 234 6.83 -15.81 8.56
N LYS A 235 6.39 -17.08 8.62
CA LYS A 235 7.26 -18.24 8.33
C LYS A 235 7.34 -18.62 6.86
N PHE A 236 6.50 -18.04 6.01
CA PHE A 236 6.53 -18.31 4.58
C PHE A 236 6.99 -17.09 3.78
N ASP A 237 6.27 -15.99 3.89
CA ASP A 237 6.52 -14.77 3.12
C ASP A 237 7.91 -14.18 3.45
N ASN A 238 8.13 -13.79 4.72
CA ASN A 238 9.40 -13.18 5.12
C ASN A 238 10.60 -14.12 4.87
N LEU A 239 10.44 -15.43 5.04
CA LEU A 239 11.52 -16.41 4.92
C LEU A 239 11.73 -16.86 3.46
N TYR A 240 10.74 -17.52 2.88
CA TYR A 240 10.86 -18.12 1.55
C TYR A 240 10.66 -17.10 0.43
N GLY A 241 9.87 -16.06 0.66
CA GLY A 241 9.73 -14.92 -0.25
C GLY A 241 11.08 -14.23 -0.44
N CYS A 242 11.73 -13.79 0.65
CA CYS A 242 13.06 -13.16 0.57
C CYS A 242 14.13 -14.11 0.00
N ARG A 243 14.06 -15.42 0.28
CA ARG A 243 14.97 -16.42 -0.33
C ARG A 243 14.87 -16.46 -1.84
N HIS A 244 13.69 -16.19 -2.40
CA HIS A 244 13.48 -16.12 -3.85
C HIS A 244 13.82 -14.73 -4.40
N SER A 245 13.28 -13.67 -3.79
CA SER A 245 13.27 -12.32 -4.37
C SER A 245 14.56 -11.51 -4.15
N LEU A 246 15.32 -11.76 -3.08
CA LEU A 246 16.57 -11.03 -2.83
C LEU A 246 17.56 -11.22 -3.97
N VAL A 247 17.82 -12.48 -4.33
CA VAL A 247 18.80 -12.84 -5.35
C VAL A 247 18.32 -12.37 -6.72
N ASP A 248 17.03 -12.48 -7.01
CA ASP A 248 16.43 -11.94 -8.24
C ASP A 248 16.67 -10.43 -8.36
N GLY A 249 16.42 -9.67 -7.29
CA GLY A 249 16.70 -8.22 -7.26
C GLY A 249 18.17 -7.88 -7.52
N ILE A 250 19.10 -8.57 -6.86
CA ILE A 250 20.55 -8.36 -7.05
C ILE A 250 20.95 -8.68 -8.50
N MET A 251 20.46 -9.80 -9.04
CA MET A 251 20.77 -10.23 -10.40
C MET A 251 20.25 -9.25 -11.44
N ARG A 252 18.97 -8.83 -11.36
CA ARG A 252 18.40 -7.85 -12.29
C ARG A 252 19.11 -6.49 -12.26
N ALA A 253 19.59 -6.09 -11.08
CA ALA A 253 20.23 -4.78 -10.91
C ALA A 253 21.70 -4.75 -11.36
N THR A 254 22.42 -5.87 -11.27
CA THR A 254 23.89 -5.87 -11.36
C THR A 254 24.49 -6.94 -12.25
N ASP A 255 23.72 -7.95 -12.66
CA ASP A 255 24.19 -9.16 -13.36
C ASP A 255 25.38 -9.85 -12.66
N VAL A 256 25.58 -9.60 -11.37
CA VAL A 256 26.78 -10.02 -10.65
C VAL A 256 26.74 -11.52 -10.36
N MET A 257 27.83 -12.23 -10.66
CA MET A 257 27.98 -13.62 -10.24
C MET A 257 28.06 -13.72 -8.71
N LEU A 258 27.14 -14.43 -8.06
CA LEU A 258 27.15 -14.56 -6.59
C LEU A 258 28.17 -15.59 -6.07
N ALA A 259 28.41 -16.65 -6.84
CA ALA A 259 29.28 -17.74 -6.41
C ALA A 259 30.71 -17.26 -6.11
N GLY A 260 31.24 -17.68 -4.95
CA GLY A 260 32.58 -17.34 -4.49
C GLY A 260 32.71 -15.94 -3.87
N LYS A 261 31.63 -15.15 -3.79
CA LYS A 261 31.64 -13.85 -3.10
C LYS A 261 31.41 -14.01 -1.60
N VAL A 262 31.95 -13.07 -0.84
CA VAL A 262 31.59 -12.87 0.56
C VAL A 262 30.39 -11.93 0.59
N ALA A 263 29.27 -12.41 1.12
CA ALA A 263 28.07 -11.63 1.37
C ALA A 263 27.90 -11.42 2.88
N VAL A 264 27.50 -10.22 3.29
CA VAL A 264 27.18 -9.89 4.68
C VAL A 264 25.68 -9.61 4.76
N VAL A 265 24.99 -10.34 5.63
CA VAL A 265 23.56 -10.12 5.92
C VAL A 265 23.44 -9.51 7.32
N ALA A 266 22.91 -8.29 7.40
CA ALA A 266 22.71 -7.59 8.68
C ALA A 266 21.34 -7.95 9.28
N GLY A 267 21.34 -8.84 10.28
CA GLY A 267 20.15 -9.33 10.96
C GLY A 267 19.80 -10.77 10.58
N TYR A 268 19.26 -11.53 11.54
CA TYR A 268 18.94 -12.97 11.37
C TYR A 268 17.51 -13.32 11.84
N GLY A 269 16.59 -12.36 11.70
CA GLY A 269 15.14 -12.58 11.76
C GLY A 269 14.65 -13.46 10.61
N ASP A 270 13.34 -13.57 10.38
CA ASP A 270 12.82 -14.45 9.31
C ASP A 270 13.29 -13.98 7.91
N VAL A 271 13.32 -12.66 7.65
CA VAL A 271 13.91 -12.06 6.43
C VAL A 271 15.39 -12.43 6.30
N GLY A 272 16.20 -12.14 7.33
CA GLY A 272 17.64 -12.42 7.31
C GLY A 272 17.97 -13.90 7.12
N LYS A 273 17.15 -14.81 7.66
CA LYS A 273 17.26 -16.26 7.40
C LYS A 273 16.96 -16.61 5.95
N GLY A 274 16.03 -15.91 5.28
CA GLY A 274 15.75 -16.10 3.87
C GLY A 274 16.90 -15.63 2.99
N CYS A 275 17.58 -14.57 3.40
CA CYS A 275 18.73 -13.99 2.71
C CYS A 275 20.02 -14.84 2.78
N CYS A 276 20.14 -15.74 3.76
CA CYS A 276 21.32 -16.60 3.98
C CYS A 276 21.17 -17.97 3.29
#